data_AF-A0A8D2P4J0-F1
#
_entry.id   AF-A0A8D2P4J0-F1
#
_cell.length_a   1.000
_cell.length_b   1.000
_cell.length_c   1.000
_cell.angle_alpha   90.00
_cell.angle_beta   90.00
_cell.angle_gamma   90.00
#
_symmetry.space_group_name_H-M   'P 1'
#
loop_
_entity.id
_entity.type
_entity.pdbx_description
1 polymer ?
#
loop_
_entity_poly.entity_id
_entity_poly.type
_entity_poly.pdbx_seq_one_letter_code
_entity_poly.pdbx_strand_id
1 'polypeptide(L)'
;MASPDATGSSCRLEFAVQMSCQGCADAVKAALDAAPDVKLLELRPQEQSVLVETTVGAERVRELLENSGRRAVLKGMGGSSEAPPGGAAVAALGGPGGVQGLVRFLQLSPGRCLVDGAVSGLPPGPHGLHIHEFGDLSDSCNSCGGHFNPDGETHGGPQDQHRHAGDLGNIWADSEGRARFRIEDTRLKVSDIIGRSVVVAEGEDDLGRGSHPLSRVTGNSGPG
;
A
#
# COMPACT_ATOMS: atom_id res chain seq x y z
N MET A 1 12.56 9.42 7.01
CA MET A 1 12.59 10.08 5.69
C MET A 1 12.71 9.01 4.62
N ALA A 2 11.65 8.73 3.87
CA ALA A 2 11.79 7.96 2.64
C ALA A 2 12.59 8.81 1.65
N SER A 3 13.69 8.25 1.14
CA SER A 3 14.65 8.95 0.29
C SER A 3 14.00 9.34 -1.06
N PRO A 4 14.27 10.53 -1.62
CA PRO A 4 13.67 10.99 -2.87
C PRO A 4 14.22 10.31 -4.16
N ASP A 5 15.12 9.31 -4.04
CA ASP A 5 15.81 8.69 -5.19
C ASP A 5 15.77 7.14 -5.22
N ALA A 6 14.84 6.49 -4.49
CA ALA A 6 14.64 5.06 -4.68
C ALA A 6 13.74 4.81 -5.90
N THR A 7 14.33 4.42 -7.04
CA THR A 7 13.58 3.83 -8.16
C THR A 7 12.90 2.55 -7.66
N GLY A 8 11.68 2.67 -7.14
CA GLY A 8 10.90 1.55 -6.64
C GLY A 8 10.69 0.51 -7.74
N SER A 9 10.57 -0.76 -7.35
CA SER A 9 10.29 -1.85 -8.27
C SER A 9 9.04 -1.55 -9.08
N SER A 10 9.09 -1.80 -10.39
CA SER A 10 7.92 -1.63 -11.25
C SER A 10 6.87 -2.68 -10.93
N CYS A 11 5.60 -2.29 -11.07
CA CYS A 11 4.47 -3.21 -11.08
C CYS A 11 3.56 -2.89 -12.25
N ARG A 12 2.71 -3.85 -12.61
CA ARG A 12 1.66 -3.67 -13.61
C ARG A 12 0.32 -3.45 -12.93
N LEU A 13 -0.43 -2.47 -13.42
CA LEU A 13 -1.74 -2.12 -12.94
C LEU A 13 -2.73 -2.18 -14.10
N GLU A 14 -3.80 -2.94 -13.92
CA GLU A 14 -4.92 -2.97 -14.86
C GLU A 14 -6.06 -2.13 -14.30
N PHE A 15 -6.52 -1.14 -15.07
CA PHE A 15 -7.65 -0.30 -14.74
C PHE A 15 -8.80 -0.52 -15.73
N ALA A 16 -10.02 -0.60 -15.22
CA ALA A 16 -11.21 -0.36 -16.01
C ALA A 16 -11.42 1.15 -16.12
N VAL A 17 -11.44 1.68 -17.34
CA VAL A 17 -11.57 3.11 -17.64
C VAL A 17 -12.63 3.33 -18.70
N GLN A 18 -13.62 4.18 -18.40
CA GLN A 18 -14.75 4.39 -19.29
C GLN A 18 -14.34 5.15 -20.56
N MET A 19 -14.16 4.42 -21.66
CA MET A 19 -13.75 4.96 -22.97
C MET A 19 -14.84 4.73 -24.03
N SER A 20 -15.96 5.42 -23.92
CA SER A 20 -17.13 5.23 -24.81
C SER A 20 -16.99 5.84 -26.21
N CYS A 21 -15.85 6.43 -26.55
CA CYS A 21 -15.60 7.14 -27.81
C CYS A 21 -14.10 7.20 -28.14
N GLN A 22 -13.75 7.49 -29.40
CA GLN A 22 -12.33 7.61 -29.79
C GLN A 22 -11.61 8.72 -29.03
N GLY A 23 -12.18 9.92 -28.96
CA GLY A 23 -11.59 11.04 -28.19
C GLY A 23 -11.48 10.75 -26.69
N CYS A 24 -12.25 9.78 -26.17
CA CYS A 24 -12.15 9.32 -24.79
C CYS A 24 -10.84 8.53 -24.59
N ALA A 25 -10.54 7.62 -25.52
CA ALA A 25 -9.29 6.85 -25.52
C ALA A 25 -8.08 7.77 -25.77
N ASP A 26 -8.20 8.75 -26.67
CA ASP A 26 -7.13 9.71 -26.96
C ASP A 26 -6.80 10.57 -25.73
N ALA A 27 -7.82 11.00 -24.97
CA ALA A 27 -7.63 11.76 -23.73
C ALA A 27 -6.94 10.93 -22.64
N VAL A 28 -7.34 9.65 -22.47
CA VAL A 28 -6.68 8.72 -21.55
C VAL A 28 -5.21 8.52 -21.92
N LYS A 29 -4.93 8.29 -23.21
CA LYS A 29 -3.57 8.14 -23.70
C LYS A 29 -2.73 9.39 -23.46
N ALA A 30 -3.25 10.58 -23.79
CA ALA A 30 -2.56 11.84 -23.57
C ALA A 30 -2.23 12.09 -22.09
N ALA A 31 -3.14 11.72 -21.18
CA ALA A 31 -2.91 11.85 -19.75
C ALA A 31 -1.78 10.93 -19.25
N LEU A 32 -1.66 9.72 -19.81
CA LEU A 32 -0.59 8.78 -19.49
C LEU A 32 0.74 9.16 -20.14
N ASP A 33 0.73 9.60 -21.41
CA ASP A 33 1.95 10.03 -22.13
C ASP A 33 2.63 11.24 -21.47
N ALA A 34 1.87 12.04 -20.70
CA ALA A 34 2.40 13.15 -19.92
C ALA A 34 3.08 12.75 -18.59
N ALA A 35 3.01 11.46 -18.20
CA ALA A 35 3.54 10.95 -16.94
C ALA A 35 4.77 10.06 -17.19
N PRO A 36 6.01 10.53 -16.93
CA PRO A 36 7.23 9.79 -17.25
C PRO A 36 7.44 8.51 -16.41
N ASP A 37 6.76 8.42 -15.28
CA ASP A 37 6.75 7.33 -14.29
C ASP A 37 5.66 6.28 -14.55
N VAL A 38 4.88 6.45 -15.63
CA VAL A 38 3.81 5.54 -16.03
C VAL A 38 3.95 5.20 -17.51
N LYS A 39 4.23 3.93 -17.79
CA LYS A 39 4.33 3.40 -19.15
C LYS A 39 3.03 2.70 -19.53
N LEU A 40 2.35 3.21 -20.54
CA LEU A 40 1.22 2.52 -21.16
C LEU A 40 1.70 1.23 -21.84
N LEU A 41 1.16 0.08 -21.41
CA LEU A 41 1.42 -1.22 -22.04
C LEU A 41 0.32 -1.56 -23.04
N GLU A 42 -0.94 -1.44 -22.63
CA GLU A 42 -2.10 -1.73 -23.46
C GLU A 42 -3.23 -0.74 -23.21
N LEU A 43 -3.85 -0.28 -24.29
CA LEU A 43 -5.08 0.53 -24.27
C LEU A 43 -6.13 -0.24 -25.05
N ARG A 44 -7.20 -0.68 -24.37
CA ARG A 44 -8.25 -1.54 -24.93
C ARG A 44 -9.62 -0.85 -24.80
N PRO A 45 -9.98 0.09 -25.70
CA PRO A 45 -11.22 0.85 -25.61
C PRO A 45 -12.49 -0.03 -25.63
N GLN A 46 -12.49 -1.09 -26.43
CA GLN A 46 -13.61 -2.04 -26.55
C GLN A 46 -13.89 -2.77 -25.25
N GLU A 47 -12.83 -3.06 -24.48
CA GLU A 47 -12.90 -3.72 -23.17
C GLU A 47 -12.98 -2.71 -22.02
N GLN A 48 -12.91 -1.41 -22.33
CA GLN A 48 -12.79 -0.33 -21.35
C GLN A 48 -11.65 -0.58 -20.37
N SER A 49 -10.50 -1.05 -20.86
CA SER A 49 -9.37 -1.48 -20.03
C SER A 49 -8.06 -0.78 -20.43
N VAL A 50 -7.23 -0.48 -19.43
CA VAL A 50 -5.92 0.13 -19.54
C VAL A 50 -4.94 -0.67 -18.71
N LEU A 51 -3.86 -1.17 -19.32
CA LEU A 51 -2.75 -1.81 -18.63
C LEU A 51 -1.54 -0.87 -18.65
N VAL A 52 -1.01 -0.56 -17.47
CA VAL A 52 0.21 0.25 -17.33
C VAL A 52 1.27 -0.50 -16.54
N GLU A 53 2.53 -0.14 -16.79
CA GLU A 53 3.67 -0.45 -15.94
C GLU A 53 4.13 0.83 -15.25
N THR A 54 4.38 0.79 -13.94
CA THR A 54 4.69 1.99 -13.17
C THR A 54 5.54 1.68 -11.94
N THR A 55 6.29 2.67 -11.48
CA THR A 55 7.01 2.68 -10.20
C THR A 55 6.29 3.51 -9.13
N VAL A 56 5.22 4.22 -9.47
CA VAL A 56 4.39 4.98 -8.53
C VAL A 56 3.17 4.20 -8.06
N GLY A 57 2.56 4.66 -6.97
CA GLY A 57 1.41 4.02 -6.35
C GLY A 57 0.15 4.05 -7.22
N ALA A 58 -0.75 3.07 -7.02
CA ALA A 58 -1.96 2.93 -7.82
C ALA A 58 -2.89 4.15 -7.73
N GLU A 59 -2.84 4.88 -6.61
CA GLU A 59 -3.62 6.11 -6.45
C GLU A 59 -3.19 7.20 -7.42
N ARG A 60 -1.87 7.38 -7.59
CA ARG A 60 -1.33 8.38 -8.53
C ARG A 60 -1.75 8.06 -9.96
N VAL A 61 -1.69 6.78 -10.34
CA VAL A 61 -2.14 6.35 -11.68
C VAL A 61 -3.64 6.56 -11.85
N ARG A 62 -4.45 6.25 -10.82
CA ARG A 62 -5.89 6.51 -10.87
C ARG A 62 -6.18 7.98 -11.10
N GLU A 63 -5.52 8.88 -10.36
CA GLU A 63 -5.68 10.33 -10.54
C GLU A 63 -5.30 10.80 -11.94
N LEU A 64 -4.20 10.28 -12.51
CA LEU A 64 -3.80 10.60 -13.88
C LEU A 64 -4.87 10.20 -14.89
N LEU A 65 -5.43 9.00 -14.74
CA LEU A 65 -6.55 8.53 -15.57
C LEU A 65 -7.80 9.39 -15.35
N GLU A 66 -8.12 9.76 -14.12
CA GLU A 66 -9.29 10.57 -13.77
C GLU A 66 -9.18 12.02 -14.25
N ASN A 67 -7.97 12.57 -14.35
CA ASN A 67 -7.70 13.88 -14.94
C ASN A 67 -8.02 13.94 -16.45
N SER A 68 -8.18 12.79 -17.12
CA SER A 68 -8.73 12.75 -18.48
C SER A 68 -10.27 12.95 -18.52
N GLY A 69 -10.90 13.16 -17.36
CA GLY A 69 -12.35 13.26 -17.19
C GLY A 69 -13.04 11.90 -17.17
N ARG A 70 -12.30 10.81 -16.96
CA ARG A 70 -12.79 9.42 -17.02
C ARG A 70 -12.66 8.73 -15.69
N ARG A 71 -13.73 8.12 -15.21
CA ARG A 71 -13.65 7.25 -14.02
C ARG A 71 -12.72 6.07 -14.28
N ALA A 72 -11.82 5.81 -13.34
CA ALA A 72 -10.90 4.69 -13.39
C ALA A 72 -11.04 3.80 -12.15
N VAL A 73 -11.11 2.48 -12.35
CA VAL A 73 -11.22 1.49 -11.27
C VAL A 73 -10.11 0.47 -11.43
N LEU A 74 -9.26 0.31 -10.42
CA LEU A 74 -8.23 -0.73 -10.44
C LEU A 74 -8.90 -2.12 -10.43
N LYS A 75 -8.56 -2.95 -11.41
CA LYS A 75 -9.07 -4.31 -11.60
C LYS A 75 -8.07 -5.38 -11.19
N GLY A 76 -6.79 -5.13 -11.40
CA GLY A 76 -5.73 -6.09 -11.15
C GLY A 76 -4.39 -5.41 -10.92
N MET A 77 -3.52 -6.12 -10.20
CA MET A 77 -2.15 -5.72 -9.93
C MET A 77 -1.26 -6.96 -10.10
N GLY A 78 -0.12 -6.81 -10.76
CA GLY A 78 0.78 -7.91 -11.08
C GLY A 78 2.24 -7.47 -11.14
N GLY A 79 3.14 -8.45 -11.04
CA GLY A 79 4.57 -8.26 -11.30
C GLY A 79 4.89 -8.12 -12.79
N SER A 80 6.18 -8.17 -13.14
CA SER A 80 6.60 -8.23 -14.55
C SER A 80 6.16 -9.56 -15.19
N SER A 81 6.08 -9.61 -16.52
CA SER A 81 5.78 -10.86 -17.26
C SER A 81 6.84 -11.94 -17.12
N GLU A 82 8.01 -11.60 -16.58
CA GLU A 82 9.16 -12.51 -16.48
C GLU A 82 9.18 -13.28 -15.16
N ALA A 83 8.39 -12.85 -14.16
CA ALA A 83 8.23 -13.54 -12.89
C ALA A 83 6.93 -14.36 -12.89
N PRO A 84 6.90 -15.54 -12.23
CA PRO A 84 5.65 -16.24 -11.94
C PRO A 84 4.66 -15.29 -11.27
N PRO A 85 3.35 -15.40 -11.54
CA PRO A 85 2.35 -14.57 -10.88
C PRO A 85 2.48 -14.71 -9.37
N GLY A 86 2.87 -13.62 -8.71
CA GLY A 86 2.84 -13.53 -7.26
C GLY A 86 1.41 -13.34 -6.74
N GLY A 87 1.19 -13.65 -5.47
CA GLY A 87 -0.08 -13.35 -4.81
C GLY A 87 -0.33 -11.84 -4.78
N ALA A 88 -1.60 -11.46 -4.93
CA ALA A 88 -2.07 -10.09 -4.71
C ALA A 88 -3.16 -10.09 -3.63
N ALA A 89 -3.17 -9.06 -2.77
CA ALA A 89 -4.16 -8.89 -1.73
C ALA A 89 -4.50 -7.40 -1.53
N VAL A 90 -5.60 -7.14 -0.84
CA VAL A 90 -6.03 -5.79 -0.49
C VAL A 90 -6.63 -5.78 0.92
N ALA A 91 -6.30 -4.77 1.69
CA ALA A 91 -6.95 -4.42 2.95
C ALA A 91 -7.70 -3.09 2.76
N ALA A 92 -8.99 -3.11 3.08
CA ALA A 92 -9.79 -1.91 3.21
C ALA A 92 -9.75 -1.44 4.66
N LEU A 93 -9.24 -0.24 4.88
CA LEU A 93 -9.15 0.38 6.18
C LEU A 93 -10.39 1.22 6.44
N GLY A 94 -10.92 1.11 7.65
CA GLY A 94 -11.97 1.96 8.17
C GLY A 94 -11.77 2.14 9.67
N GLY A 95 -11.92 3.37 10.15
CA GLY A 95 -11.71 3.70 11.55
C GLY A 95 -12.55 4.90 12.00
N PRO A 96 -12.41 5.30 13.27
CA PRO A 96 -13.07 6.49 13.80
C PRO A 96 -12.61 7.75 13.06
N GLY A 97 -13.36 8.86 13.22
CA GLY A 97 -12.96 10.16 12.67
C GLY A 97 -12.93 10.25 11.15
N GLY A 98 -13.49 9.27 10.43
CA GLY A 98 -13.47 9.24 8.96
C GLY A 98 -12.17 8.70 8.38
N VAL A 99 -11.32 8.06 9.19
CA VAL A 99 -10.15 7.33 8.69
C VAL A 99 -10.62 6.23 7.74
N GLN A 100 -10.10 6.26 6.53
CA GLN A 100 -10.40 5.26 5.50
C GLN A 100 -9.27 5.16 4.49
N GLY A 101 -9.11 3.99 3.88
CA GLY A 101 -8.06 3.79 2.90
C GLY A 101 -8.04 2.42 2.28
N LEU A 102 -7.13 2.24 1.33
CA LEU A 102 -6.83 0.95 0.74
C LEU A 102 -5.32 0.72 0.81
N VAL A 103 -4.93 -0.46 1.29
CA VAL A 103 -3.55 -0.95 1.25
C VAL A 103 -3.54 -2.20 0.39
N ARG A 104 -2.70 -2.21 -0.64
CA ARG A 104 -2.57 -3.29 -1.62
C ARG A 104 -1.23 -3.97 -1.45
N PHE A 105 -1.25 -5.29 -1.56
CA PHE A 105 -0.07 -6.11 -1.45
C PHE A 105 0.13 -6.86 -2.76
N LEU A 106 1.37 -6.89 -3.25
CA LEU A 106 1.76 -7.65 -4.42
C LEU A 106 3.07 -8.36 -4.13
N GLN A 107 3.08 -9.68 -4.27
CA GLN A 107 4.32 -10.45 -4.22
C GLN A 107 5.09 -10.26 -5.53
N LEU A 108 6.16 -9.46 -5.53
CA LEU A 108 6.98 -9.23 -6.72
C LEU A 108 7.92 -10.41 -7.00
N SER A 109 8.42 -11.03 -5.95
CA SER A 109 9.23 -12.26 -5.98
C SER A 109 9.11 -12.98 -4.63
N PRO A 110 9.59 -14.23 -4.47
CA PRO A 110 9.47 -14.97 -3.21
C PRO A 110 10.04 -14.25 -1.96
N GLY A 111 10.95 -13.29 -2.14
CA GLY A 111 11.57 -12.50 -1.06
C GLY A 111 11.31 -11.01 -1.14
N ARG A 112 10.31 -10.56 -1.91
CA ARG A 112 9.91 -9.15 -2.00
C ARG A 112 8.40 -8.99 -2.16
N CYS A 113 7.78 -8.31 -1.20
CA CYS A 113 6.39 -7.89 -1.25
C CYS A 113 6.34 -6.36 -1.38
N LEU A 114 5.60 -5.90 -2.38
CA LEU A 114 5.24 -4.50 -2.53
C LEU A 114 3.97 -4.22 -1.73
N VAL A 115 4.02 -3.18 -0.90
CA VAL A 115 2.89 -2.62 -0.16
C VAL A 115 2.61 -1.22 -0.71
N ASP A 116 1.44 -1.02 -1.31
CA ASP A 116 1.01 0.23 -1.94
C ASP A 116 -0.28 0.73 -1.31
N GLY A 117 -0.25 1.90 -0.68
CA GLY A 117 -1.36 2.36 0.16
C GLY A 117 -1.70 3.83 0.00
N ALA A 118 -2.98 4.12 0.19
CA ALA A 118 -3.51 5.47 0.34
C ALA A 118 -4.54 5.47 1.48
N VAL A 119 -4.29 6.31 2.49
CA VAL A 119 -5.14 6.47 3.68
C VAL A 119 -5.45 7.96 3.86
N SER A 120 -6.69 8.28 4.22
CA SER A 120 -7.17 9.65 4.44
C SER A 120 -7.85 9.75 5.80
N GLY A 121 -7.96 10.97 6.33
CA GLY A 121 -8.59 11.24 7.63
C GLY A 121 -7.66 11.10 8.82
N LEU A 122 -6.35 10.96 8.59
CA LEU A 122 -5.34 10.86 9.64
C LEU A 122 -4.98 12.26 10.17
N PRO A 123 -4.63 12.41 11.46
CA PRO A 123 -3.86 13.56 11.92
C PRO A 123 -2.60 13.79 11.07
N PRO A 124 -2.18 15.04 10.78
CA PRO A 124 -0.92 15.26 10.08
C PRO A 124 0.29 14.77 10.87
N GLY A 125 1.19 14.04 10.22
CA GLY A 125 2.40 13.50 10.85
C GLY A 125 2.61 12.00 10.62
N PRO A 126 3.54 11.39 11.36
CA PRO A 126 3.86 9.96 11.27
C PRO A 126 2.82 9.10 11.99
N HIS A 127 2.52 7.95 11.39
CA HIS A 127 1.64 6.90 11.93
C HIS A 127 2.29 5.53 11.74
N GLY A 128 2.32 4.71 12.79
CA GLY A 128 2.74 3.31 12.68
C GLY A 128 1.82 2.51 11.74
N LEU A 129 2.40 1.64 10.93
CA LEU A 129 1.68 0.71 10.06
C LEU A 129 2.12 -0.72 10.35
N HIS A 130 1.16 -1.58 10.69
CA HIS A 130 1.44 -2.94 11.12
C HIS A 130 0.46 -3.95 10.52
N ILE A 131 0.96 -5.16 10.27
CA ILE A 131 0.10 -6.33 10.08
C ILE A 131 -0.10 -6.97 11.45
N HIS A 132 -1.34 -7.18 11.85
CA HIS A 132 -1.68 -7.81 13.12
C HIS A 132 -2.02 -9.30 12.92
N GLU A 133 -1.99 -10.06 14.02
CA GLU A 133 -2.12 -11.52 13.97
C GLU A 133 -3.48 -11.98 13.45
N PHE A 134 -4.58 -11.36 13.87
CA PHE A 134 -5.93 -11.80 13.54
C PHE A 134 -6.65 -10.81 12.63
N GLY A 135 -7.48 -11.34 11.72
CA GLY A 135 -8.48 -10.56 10.98
C GLY A 135 -9.81 -10.43 11.72
N ASP A 136 -9.80 -10.49 13.06
CA ASP A 136 -11.01 -10.37 13.88
C ASP A 136 -11.32 -8.89 14.14
N LEU A 137 -12.41 -8.42 13.56
CA LEU A 137 -12.89 -7.03 13.66
C LEU A 137 -14.11 -6.90 14.61
N SER A 138 -14.39 -7.92 15.43
CA SER A 138 -15.55 -7.95 16.34
C SER A 138 -15.55 -6.82 17.37
N ASP A 139 -14.37 -6.41 17.84
CA ASP A 139 -14.17 -5.21 18.67
C ASP A 139 -13.19 -4.23 17.99
N SER A 140 -13.44 -3.93 16.72
CA SER A 140 -12.57 -3.05 15.91
C SER A 140 -11.12 -3.54 15.94
N CYS A 141 -10.14 -2.64 16.10
CA CYS A 141 -8.72 -2.99 16.14
C CYS A 141 -8.29 -3.74 17.42
N ASN A 142 -9.10 -3.74 18.50
CA ASN A 142 -8.74 -4.39 19.76
C ASN A 142 -8.72 -5.92 19.63
N SER A 143 -9.56 -6.49 18.76
CA SER A 143 -9.62 -7.94 18.51
C SER A 143 -8.57 -8.43 17.52
N CYS A 144 -7.79 -7.55 16.90
CA CYS A 144 -6.79 -7.92 15.89
C CYS A 144 -5.56 -8.66 16.48
N GLY A 145 -5.40 -8.68 17.81
CA GLY A 145 -4.24 -9.27 18.47
C GLY A 145 -2.99 -8.38 18.36
N GLY A 146 -1.82 -8.96 18.63
CA GLY A 146 -0.53 -8.27 18.52
C GLY A 146 -0.03 -8.15 17.07
N HIS A 147 1.14 -7.55 16.89
CA HIS A 147 1.82 -7.54 15.60
C HIS A 147 2.09 -8.97 15.13
N PHE A 148 1.93 -9.23 13.84
CA PHE A 148 2.19 -10.53 13.25
C PHE A 148 3.67 -10.91 13.40
N ASN A 149 3.95 -11.89 14.27
CA ASN A 149 5.29 -12.27 14.67
C ASN A 149 5.47 -13.81 14.71
N PRO A 150 5.53 -14.48 13.54
CA PRO A 150 5.65 -15.93 13.49
C PRO A 150 7.01 -16.44 14.01
N ASP A 151 8.04 -15.60 13.97
CA ASP A 151 9.42 -15.96 14.31
C ASP A 151 9.79 -15.64 15.77
N GLY A 152 8.88 -15.03 16.55
CA GLY A 152 9.12 -14.68 17.94
C GLY A 152 10.18 -13.60 18.15
N GLU A 153 10.33 -12.70 17.17
CA GLU A 153 11.30 -11.59 17.20
C GLU A 153 10.85 -10.47 18.16
N THR A 154 11.76 -9.56 18.49
CA THR A 154 11.38 -8.28 19.14
C THR A 154 10.90 -7.28 18.09
N HIS A 155 10.04 -6.33 18.48
CA HIS A 155 9.62 -5.25 17.59
C HIS A 155 10.83 -4.44 17.07
N GLY A 156 10.76 -4.00 15.81
CA GLY A 156 11.76 -3.16 15.18
C GLY A 156 11.24 -2.43 13.94
N GLY A 157 12.09 -1.62 13.33
CA GLY A 157 11.78 -0.92 12.09
C GLY A 157 12.06 -1.77 10.85
N PRO A 158 11.54 -1.40 9.66
CA PRO A 158 11.63 -2.23 8.44
C PRO A 158 13.04 -2.63 8.00
N GLN A 159 14.05 -1.83 8.38
CA GLN A 159 15.45 -2.04 8.05
C GLN A 159 16.18 -2.97 9.04
N ASP A 160 15.53 -3.32 10.15
CA ASP A 160 16.15 -4.13 11.19
C ASP A 160 16.12 -5.63 10.82
N GLN A 161 17.22 -6.31 11.11
CA GLN A 161 17.33 -7.77 10.96
C GLN A 161 16.54 -8.55 12.01
N HIS A 162 16.11 -7.90 13.08
CA HIS A 162 15.26 -8.48 14.10
C HIS A 162 14.07 -7.55 14.26
N ARG A 163 12.91 -8.00 13.80
CA ARG A 163 11.63 -7.29 13.82
C ARG A 163 10.50 -8.29 13.65
N HIS A 164 9.29 -7.94 14.08
CA HIS A 164 8.12 -8.73 13.74
C HIS A 164 7.91 -8.72 12.22
N ALA A 165 7.38 -9.81 11.67
CA ALA A 165 7.10 -9.89 10.24
C ALA A 165 6.08 -8.83 9.78
N GLY A 166 5.18 -8.42 10.69
CA GLY A 166 4.19 -7.37 10.46
C GLY A 166 4.66 -5.94 10.65
N ASP A 167 5.91 -5.69 11.07
CA ASP A 167 6.40 -4.33 11.32
C ASP A 167 6.74 -3.61 9.98
N LEU A 168 5.91 -2.65 9.55
CA LEU A 168 6.12 -1.88 8.31
C LEU A 168 6.62 -0.44 8.57
N GLY A 169 6.82 -0.08 9.84
CA GLY A 169 7.33 1.22 10.26
C GLY A 169 6.29 2.32 10.16
N ASN A 170 6.71 3.54 9.77
CA ASN A 170 5.83 4.71 9.74
C ASN A 170 5.39 5.08 8.31
N ILE A 171 4.11 5.43 8.17
CA ILE A 171 3.57 6.19 7.04
C ILE A 171 3.40 7.65 7.44
N TRP A 172 3.35 8.57 6.47
CA TRP A 172 3.30 10.00 6.74
C TRP A 172 2.04 10.63 6.14
N ALA A 173 1.19 11.20 6.99
CA ALA A 173 0.03 11.97 6.58
C ALA A 173 0.42 13.43 6.32
N ASP A 174 0.02 13.95 5.17
CA ASP A 174 0.19 15.36 4.78
C ASP A 174 -0.69 16.31 5.61
N SER A 175 -0.59 17.61 5.35
CA SER A 175 -1.40 18.64 6.04
C SER A 175 -2.91 18.51 5.80
N GLU A 176 -3.32 17.73 4.79
CA GLU A 176 -4.71 17.42 4.47
C GLU A 176 -5.14 16.05 5.05
N GLY A 177 -4.29 15.45 5.90
CA GLY A 177 -4.56 14.18 6.57
C GLY A 177 -4.50 12.97 5.65
N ARG A 178 -3.75 13.06 4.54
CA ARG A 178 -3.60 11.96 3.57
C ARG A 178 -2.19 11.38 3.60
N ALA A 179 -2.10 10.08 3.76
CA ALA A 179 -0.87 9.32 3.62
C ALA A 179 -0.90 8.51 2.33
N ARG A 180 0.06 8.76 1.42
CA ARG A 180 0.32 7.92 0.24
C ARG A 180 1.69 7.31 0.40
N PHE A 181 1.77 5.99 0.31
CA PHE A 181 3.01 5.29 0.57
C PHE A 181 3.18 4.08 -0.33
N ARG A 182 4.44 3.78 -0.61
CA ARG A 182 4.88 2.60 -1.35
C ARG A 182 6.10 2.04 -0.63
N ILE A 183 5.98 0.81 -0.13
CA ILE A 183 7.00 0.14 0.70
C ILE A 183 7.33 -1.19 0.04
N GLU A 184 8.61 -1.56 0.00
CA GLU A 184 9.04 -2.90 -0.34
C GLU A 184 9.56 -3.60 0.91
N ASP A 185 8.96 -4.74 1.24
CA ASP A 185 9.31 -5.55 2.39
C ASP A 185 9.88 -6.89 1.93
N THR A 186 10.97 -7.33 2.57
CA THR A 186 11.68 -8.57 2.21
C THR A 186 11.30 -9.78 3.08
N ARG A 187 10.56 -9.56 4.17
CA ARG A 187 10.04 -10.60 5.07
C ARG A 187 8.59 -10.94 4.77
N LEU A 188 7.81 -9.92 4.43
CA LEU A 188 6.38 -10.07 4.21
C LEU A 188 6.11 -10.95 3.00
N LYS A 189 5.19 -11.90 3.17
CA LYS A 189 4.67 -12.72 2.09
C LYS A 189 3.16 -12.60 2.03
N VAL A 190 2.63 -12.36 0.84
CA VAL A 190 1.18 -12.20 0.64
C VAL A 190 0.42 -13.43 1.14
N SER A 191 0.95 -14.65 0.91
CA SER A 191 0.35 -15.90 1.38
C SER A 191 0.16 -15.96 2.90
N ASP A 192 1.06 -15.34 3.65
CA ASP A 192 1.14 -15.51 5.11
C ASP A 192 0.25 -14.50 5.85
N ILE A 193 -0.23 -13.48 5.12
CA ILE A 193 -1.06 -12.38 5.64
C ILE A 193 -2.52 -12.42 5.16
N ILE A 194 -2.89 -13.36 4.29
CA ILE A 194 -4.31 -13.54 3.91
C ILE A 194 -5.12 -13.89 5.16
N GLY A 195 -6.19 -13.14 5.40
CA GLY A 195 -7.06 -13.31 6.57
C GLY A 195 -6.56 -12.63 7.84
N ARG A 196 -5.43 -11.91 7.78
CA ARG A 196 -4.93 -11.04 8.84
C ARG A 196 -5.40 -9.60 8.65
N SER A 197 -5.19 -8.76 9.65
CA SER A 197 -5.56 -7.34 9.60
C SER A 197 -4.36 -6.43 9.35
N VAL A 198 -4.65 -5.26 8.79
CA VAL A 198 -3.72 -4.14 8.62
C VAL A 198 -4.21 -3.03 9.54
N VAL A 199 -3.33 -2.51 10.39
CA VAL A 199 -3.65 -1.49 11.38
C VAL A 199 -2.76 -0.28 11.15
N VAL A 200 -3.34 0.91 11.25
CA VAL A 200 -2.62 2.19 11.26
C VAL A 200 -2.78 2.78 12.65
N ALA A 201 -1.68 2.92 13.38
CA ALA A 201 -1.67 3.43 14.74
C ALA A 201 -1.92 4.96 14.79
N GLU A 202 -2.37 5.45 15.94
CA GLU A 202 -2.66 6.87 16.20
C GLU A 202 -1.42 7.76 16.07
N GLY A 203 -0.24 7.26 16.42
CA GLY A 203 0.98 8.04 16.46
C GLY A 203 2.21 7.34 15.87
N GLU A 204 3.36 7.96 16.09
CA GLU A 204 4.65 7.50 15.60
C GLU A 204 5.07 6.19 16.25
N ASP A 205 5.48 5.23 15.42
CA ASP A 205 6.23 4.06 15.84
C ASP A 205 7.70 4.44 16.09
N ASP A 206 8.18 4.25 17.31
CA ASP A 206 9.57 4.51 17.73
C ASP A 206 10.59 3.46 17.24
N LEU A 207 10.10 2.44 16.53
CA LEU A 207 10.84 1.38 15.88
C LEU A 207 11.68 0.55 16.85
N GLY A 208 11.25 0.42 18.11
CA GLY A 208 11.98 -0.26 19.17
C GLY A 208 13.18 0.52 19.72
N ARG A 209 13.33 1.80 19.35
CA ARG A 209 14.46 2.66 19.71
C ARG A 209 14.12 3.64 20.83
N GLY A 210 12.85 3.70 21.24
CA GLY A 210 12.42 4.48 22.40
C GLY A 210 12.88 3.89 23.73
N SER A 211 12.74 4.69 24.79
CA SER A 211 13.00 4.27 26.18
C SER A 211 11.76 3.75 26.90
N HIS A 212 10.62 3.63 26.20
CA HIS A 212 9.36 3.20 26.79
C HIS A 212 9.30 1.66 26.88
N PRO A 213 8.65 1.08 27.92
CA PRO A 213 8.50 -0.38 28.00
C PRO A 213 7.81 -1.02 26.79
N LEU A 214 6.95 -0.28 26.09
CA LEU A 214 6.26 -0.76 24.89
C LEU A 214 7.09 -0.61 23.60
N SER A 215 8.25 0.06 23.63
CA SER A 215 9.07 0.27 22.42
C SER A 215 9.42 -1.07 21.77
N ARG A 216 9.89 -2.05 22.55
CA ARG A 216 10.25 -3.39 22.02
C ARG A 216 9.05 -4.32 21.75
N VAL A 217 7.83 -3.85 21.91
CA VAL A 217 6.60 -4.63 21.74
C VAL A 217 5.72 -4.09 20.61
N THR A 218 5.51 -2.77 20.57
CA THR A 218 4.56 -2.11 19.65
C THR A 218 5.13 -0.83 19.02
N GLY A 219 6.38 -0.50 19.31
CA GLY A 219 6.95 0.80 18.93
C GLY A 219 6.32 1.98 19.67
N ASN A 220 5.50 1.73 20.71
CA ASN A 220 4.81 2.76 21.47
C ASN A 220 3.97 3.74 20.62
N SER A 221 3.36 3.22 19.55
CA SER A 221 2.64 4.00 18.53
C SER A 221 1.21 4.38 18.89
N GLY A 222 0.72 3.97 20.06
CA GLY A 222 -0.64 4.25 20.53
C GLY A 222 -1.69 3.23 20.02
N PRO A 223 -2.99 3.53 20.19
CA PRO A 223 -4.08 2.69 19.69
C PRO A 223 -4.14 2.68 18.15
N GLY A 224 -4.83 1.68 17.59
CA GLY A 224 -5.09 1.55 16.14
C GLY A 224 -6.53 1.80 15.73
#